data_AF-A0A068FL77-F1
#
_entry.id   AF-A0A068FL77-F1
#
_cell.length_a   1.000
_cell.length_b   1.000
_cell.length_c   1.000
_cell.angle_alpha   90.00
_cell.angle_beta   90.00
_cell.angle_gamma   90.00
#
_symmetry.space_group_name_H-M   'P 1'
#
loop_
_entity.id
_entity.type
_entity.pdbx_description
1 polymer ?
#
loop_
_entity_poly.entity_id
_entity_poly.type
_entity_poly.pdbx_seq_one_letter_code
_entity_poly.pdbx_strand_id
1 'polypeptide(L)'
;MDMQILGSYAQTELGHGTFIRGLETTATYDPETEEFVLHSPTLSSYKWWAGGLGKTVNYCIVVAQLYTKGECHGTHPFIVQIRDEDTHVPLPGIKVGEIGPKMGFNTADNGFLGILHHHMLPGYSE
;
A
#
# COMPACT_ATOMS: atom_id res chain seq x y z
N MET A 1 -22.83 -2.08 11.66
CA MET A 1 -21.50 -1.95 11.02
C MET A 1 -21.27 -3.25 10.32
N ASP A 2 -21.28 -3.22 8.99
CA ASP A 2 -21.35 -4.45 8.20
C ASP A 2 -19.96 -5.08 7.98
N MET A 3 -18.88 -4.38 8.36
CA MET A 3 -17.47 -4.83 8.42
C MET A 3 -17.01 -5.68 7.22
N GLN A 4 -17.50 -5.34 6.03
CA GLN A 4 -17.21 -6.06 4.78
C GLN A 4 -15.74 -5.91 4.35
N ILE A 5 -15.11 -4.79 4.72
CA ILE A 5 -13.69 -4.53 4.49
C ILE A 5 -12.99 -4.13 5.79
N LEU A 6 -11.74 -4.55 5.93
CA LEU A 6 -10.84 -4.15 7.00
C LEU A 6 -9.69 -3.37 6.38
N GLY A 7 -9.53 -2.11 6.82
CA GLY A 7 -8.57 -1.17 6.25
C GLY A 7 -7.42 -0.83 7.20
N SER A 8 -6.25 -0.54 6.63
CA SER A 8 -5.14 0.13 7.34
C SER A 8 -4.65 1.37 6.59
N TYR A 9 -3.87 2.21 7.26
CA TYR A 9 -3.20 3.38 6.70
C TYR A 9 -1.69 3.11 6.58
N ALA A 10 -1.20 2.99 5.34
CA ALA A 10 0.15 2.62 5.00
C ALA A 10 0.92 3.80 4.36
N GLN A 11 1.54 4.62 5.21
CA GLN A 11 2.36 5.76 4.79
C GLN A 11 3.85 5.49 4.96
N THR A 12 4.26 5.20 6.20
CA THR A 12 5.65 5.00 6.59
C THR A 12 6.30 3.89 5.77
N GLU A 13 7.51 4.17 5.30
CA GLU A 13 8.37 3.22 4.61
C GLU A 13 9.53 2.80 5.51
N LEU A 14 10.15 1.66 5.19
CA LEU A 14 11.34 1.18 5.89
C LEU A 14 12.46 2.23 5.89
N GLY A 15 12.65 2.95 4.78
CA GLY A 15 13.64 4.03 4.65
C GLY A 15 13.16 5.40 5.16
N HIS A 16 11.84 5.64 5.22
CA HIS A 16 11.28 6.97 5.42
C HIS A 16 10.04 6.95 6.34
N GLY A 17 10.23 7.37 7.59
CA GLY A 17 9.13 7.63 8.53
C GLY A 17 8.64 9.06 8.49
N THR A 18 9.50 10.01 8.88
CA THR A 18 9.15 11.44 9.03
C THR A 18 9.25 12.19 7.71
N PHE A 19 10.19 11.81 6.83
CA PHE A 19 10.45 12.53 5.58
C PHE A 19 9.49 12.07 4.47
N ILE A 20 8.22 12.50 4.57
CA ILE A 20 7.14 12.10 3.66
C ILE A 20 7.46 12.48 2.20
N ARG A 21 8.14 13.61 1.97
CA ARG A 21 8.54 14.02 0.61
C ARG A 21 9.54 13.05 -0.04
N GLY A 22 10.25 12.26 0.77
CA GLY A 22 11.20 11.25 0.31
C GLY A 22 10.62 9.85 0.18
N LEU A 23 9.30 9.65 0.34
CA LEU A 23 8.70 8.35 0.07
C LEU A 23 9.04 7.91 -1.36
N GLU A 24 9.40 6.64 -1.49
CA GLU A 24 9.90 6.02 -2.72
C GLU A 24 8.81 5.22 -3.46
N THR A 25 7.76 4.77 -2.77
CA THR A 25 6.62 4.10 -3.43
C THR A 25 6.02 5.04 -4.46
N THR A 26 5.85 4.56 -5.69
CA THR A 26 5.26 5.33 -6.79
C THR A 26 3.86 4.83 -7.14
N ALA A 27 3.04 5.74 -7.66
CA ALA A 27 1.81 5.45 -8.35
C ALA A 27 1.86 6.19 -9.69
N THR A 28 2.05 5.46 -10.77
CA THR A 28 2.18 6.04 -12.12
C THR A 28 0.86 5.88 -12.86
N TYR A 29 0.27 6.98 -13.31
CA TYR A 29 -0.92 6.96 -14.15
C TYR A 29 -0.57 6.57 -15.58
N ASP A 30 -1.24 5.53 -16.09
CA ASP A 30 -1.19 5.09 -17.48
C ASP A 30 -2.45 5.60 -18.22
N PRO A 31 -2.32 6.55 -19.16
CA PRO A 31 -3.46 7.09 -19.89
C PRO A 31 -4.03 6.11 -20.94
N GLU A 32 -3.33 5.04 -21.33
CA GLU A 32 -3.83 4.09 -22.32
C GLU A 32 -4.83 3.10 -21.71
N THR A 33 -4.54 2.65 -20.48
CA THR A 33 -5.42 1.76 -19.71
C THR A 33 -6.29 2.51 -18.72
N GLU A 34 -6.06 3.81 -18.55
CA GLU A 34 -6.66 4.65 -17.53
C GLU A 34 -6.40 4.12 -16.11
N GLU A 35 -5.26 3.47 -15.84
CA GLU A 35 -4.96 2.85 -14.54
C GLU A 35 -3.86 3.59 -13.76
N PHE A 36 -3.77 3.35 -12.46
CA PHE A 36 -2.59 3.62 -11.66
C PHE A 36 -1.78 2.34 -11.46
N VAL A 37 -0.50 2.37 -11.80
CA VAL A 37 0.45 1.29 -11.53
C VAL A 37 1.25 1.64 -10.29
N LEU A 38 1.02 0.89 -9.20
CA LEU A 38 1.73 1.07 -7.94
C LEU A 38 2.98 0.20 -7.89
N HIS A 39 4.08 0.78 -7.39
CA HIS A 39 5.34 0.08 -7.28
C HIS A 39 6.18 0.52 -6.08
N SER A 40 6.73 -0.45 -5.37
CA SER A 40 7.80 -0.32 -4.38
C SER A 40 9.14 -0.66 -5.06
N PRO A 41 9.91 0.32 -5.56
CA PRO A 41 11.10 0.08 -6.39
C PRO A 41 12.28 -0.54 -5.62
N THR A 42 12.34 -0.32 -4.31
CA THR A 42 13.46 -0.71 -3.45
C THR A 42 12.95 -1.40 -2.19
N LEU A 43 13.82 -2.11 -1.47
CA LEU A 43 13.44 -2.64 -0.15
C LEU A 43 13.11 -1.52 0.85
N SER A 44 13.80 -0.38 0.77
CA SER A 44 13.54 0.79 1.62
C SER A 44 12.17 1.40 1.37
N SER A 45 11.61 1.25 0.15
CA SER A 45 10.27 1.72 -0.21
C SER A 45 9.12 0.87 0.32
N TYR A 46 9.39 -0.27 0.97
CA TYR A 46 8.32 -1.11 1.53
C TYR A 46 7.62 -0.34 2.64
N LYS A 47 6.28 -0.31 2.59
CA LYS A 47 5.51 0.23 3.71
C LYS A 47 5.79 -0.61 4.94
N TRP A 48 5.91 0.05 6.09
CA TRP A 48 6.34 -0.57 7.33
C TRP A 48 5.60 0.04 8.51
N TRP A 49 5.39 -0.75 9.57
CA TRP A 49 4.72 -0.38 10.83
C TRP A 49 3.20 -0.23 10.79
N ALA A 50 2.52 -0.22 9.65
CA ALA A 50 1.06 -0.08 9.62
C ALA A 50 0.39 -1.23 10.41
N GLY A 51 -0.49 -0.90 11.36
CA GLY A 51 -1.21 -1.87 12.20
C GLY A 51 -2.26 -2.64 11.40
N GLY A 52 -2.50 -3.91 11.73
CA GLY A 52 -3.43 -4.75 10.94
C GLY A 52 -2.86 -5.26 9.62
N LEU A 53 -1.77 -4.66 9.13
CA LEU A 53 -1.23 -4.93 7.80
C LEU A 53 -0.69 -6.36 7.67
N GLY A 54 -0.10 -6.90 8.73
CA GLY A 54 0.59 -8.17 8.66
C GLY A 54 -0.33 -9.33 8.26
N LYS A 55 -1.54 -9.38 8.82
CA LYS A 55 -2.44 -10.53 8.71
C LYS A 55 -3.92 -10.15 8.61
N THR A 56 -4.35 -9.00 9.11
CA THR A 56 -5.78 -8.73 9.35
C THR A 56 -6.48 -8.05 8.18
N VAL A 57 -5.87 -7.02 7.60
CA VAL A 57 -6.56 -6.13 6.63
C VAL A 57 -6.50 -6.67 5.21
N ASN A 58 -7.58 -6.46 4.46
CA ASN A 58 -7.69 -6.78 3.03
C ASN A 58 -7.59 -5.53 2.14
N TYR A 59 -7.77 -4.33 2.69
CA TYR A 59 -7.56 -3.05 2.02
C TYR A 59 -6.57 -2.15 2.77
N CYS A 60 -5.91 -1.25 2.04
CA CYS A 60 -5.04 -0.21 2.60
C CYS A 60 -5.20 1.11 1.88
N ILE A 61 -5.16 2.21 2.63
CA ILE A 61 -4.79 3.51 2.07
C ILE A 61 -3.27 3.52 1.97
N VAL A 62 -2.72 3.53 0.76
CA VAL A 62 -1.28 3.59 0.49
C VAL A 62 -0.93 5.01 0.05
N VAL A 63 0.04 5.63 0.73
CA VAL A 63 0.56 6.94 0.33
C VAL A 63 1.74 6.74 -0.62
N ALA A 64 1.66 7.26 -1.84
CA ALA A 64 2.68 7.07 -2.88
C ALA A 64 2.93 8.38 -3.65
N GLN A 65 4.11 8.50 -4.25
CA GLN A 65 4.43 9.60 -5.17
C GLN A 65 3.66 9.42 -6.47
N LEU A 66 2.79 10.37 -6.79
CA LEU A 66 2.00 10.34 -8.02
C LEU A 66 2.87 10.79 -9.20
N TYR A 67 2.95 9.96 -10.23
CA TYR A 67 3.55 10.31 -11.51
C TYR A 67 2.49 10.31 -12.62
N THR A 68 2.49 11.32 -13.48
CA THR A 68 1.74 11.30 -14.75
C THR A 68 2.55 11.99 -15.83
N LYS A 69 2.55 11.44 -17.05
CA LYS A 69 3.34 11.95 -18.19
C LYS A 69 4.82 12.20 -17.86
N GLY A 70 5.40 11.39 -16.97
CA GLY A 70 6.78 11.50 -16.53
C GLY A 70 7.06 12.57 -15.45
N GLU A 71 6.04 13.32 -15.03
CA GLU A 71 6.17 14.36 -13.99
C GLU A 71 5.71 13.84 -12.62
N CYS A 72 6.43 14.20 -11.56
CA CYS A 72 6.06 13.87 -10.18
C CYS A 72 5.21 14.98 -9.57
N HIS A 73 4.01 14.64 -9.11
CA HIS A 73 3.05 15.55 -8.48
C HIS A 73 3.05 15.46 -6.96
N GLY A 74 3.98 14.71 -6.37
CA GLY A 74 4.10 14.53 -4.94
C GLY A 74 3.18 13.45 -4.36
N THR A 75 3.11 13.39 -3.03
CA THR A 75 2.46 12.29 -2.31
C THR A 75 0.93 12.39 -2.34
N HIS A 76 0.29 11.30 -2.77
CA HIS A 76 -1.17 11.15 -2.79
C HIS A 76 -1.59 9.82 -2.15
N PRO A 77 -2.77 9.76 -1.51
CA PRO A 77 -3.33 8.53 -0.97
C PRO A 77 -4.09 7.75 -2.05
N PHE A 78 -3.96 6.42 -2.03
CA PHE A 78 -4.66 5.50 -2.91
C PHE A 78 -5.30 4.38 -2.09
N ILE A 79 -6.53 3.98 -2.42
CA ILE A 79 -7.16 2.79 -1.83
C ILE A 79 -6.71 1.58 -2.63
N VAL A 80 -6.05 0.64 -1.97
CA VAL A 80 -5.44 -0.54 -2.58
C VAL A 80 -6.02 -1.78 -1.93
N GLN A 81 -6.60 -2.67 -2.74
CA GLN A 81 -6.91 -4.02 -2.29
C GLN A 81 -5.59 -4.80 -2.21
N ILE A 82 -5.30 -5.39 -1.05
CA ILE A 82 -4.05 -6.12 -0.83
C ILE A 82 -4.27 -7.62 -0.67
N ARG A 83 -5.50 -8.05 -0.36
CA ARG A 83 -5.90 -9.45 -0.26
C ARG A 83 -7.25 -9.66 -0.93
N ASP A 84 -7.42 -10.85 -1.48
CA ASP A 84 -8.69 -11.33 -1.98
C ASP A 84 -9.76 -11.34 -0.87
N GLU A 85 -10.99 -10.93 -1.16
CA GLU A 85 -12.03 -10.74 -0.13
C GLU A 85 -12.55 -12.08 0.42
N ASP A 86 -12.53 -13.14 -0.38
CA ASP A 86 -13.06 -14.45 0.00
C ASP A 86 -11.99 -15.35 0.63
N THR A 87 -10.81 -15.40 0.01
CA THR A 87 -9.72 -16.33 0.38
C THR A 87 -8.70 -15.70 1.31
N HIS A 88 -8.67 -14.36 1.41
CA HIS A 88 -7.70 -13.57 2.17
C HIS A 88 -6.23 -13.77 1.73
N VAL A 89 -6.02 -14.42 0.59
CA VAL A 89 -4.70 -14.60 -0.02
C VAL A 89 -4.23 -13.25 -0.59
N PRO A 90 -2.95 -12.87 -0.42
CA PRO A 90 -2.42 -11.67 -1.04
C PRO A 90 -2.63 -11.65 -2.56
N LEU A 91 -3.08 -10.52 -3.10
CA LEU A 91 -3.29 -10.39 -4.55
C LEU A 91 -1.96 -10.49 -5.33
N PRO A 92 -2.00 -10.83 -6.63
CA PRO A 92 -0.82 -10.79 -7.48
C PRO A 92 -0.08 -9.43 -7.41
N GLY A 93 1.25 -9.48 -7.28
CA GLY A 93 2.09 -8.30 -7.11
C GLY A 93 2.15 -7.77 -5.67
N ILE A 94 1.34 -8.29 -4.74
CA ILE A 94 1.37 -7.88 -3.33
C ILE A 94 2.26 -8.79 -2.50
N LYS A 95 3.23 -8.20 -1.80
CA LYS A 95 4.03 -8.84 -0.75
C LYS A 95 3.65 -8.25 0.59
N VAL A 96 3.03 -9.04 1.45
CA VAL A 96 2.56 -8.60 2.76
C VAL A 96 2.88 -9.62 3.84
N GLY A 97 3.21 -9.15 5.03
CA GLY A 97 3.51 -10.01 6.18
C GLY A 97 3.77 -9.22 7.45
N GLU A 98 3.90 -9.94 8.56
CA GLU A 98 4.16 -9.35 9.88
C GLU A 98 5.65 -8.99 10.05
N ILE A 99 5.94 -7.89 10.73
CA ILE A 99 7.32 -7.42 10.99
C ILE A 99 7.97 -8.06 12.23
N GLY A 100 7.22 -8.88 12.95
CA GLY A 100 7.68 -9.64 14.11
C GLY A 100 7.38 -9.01 15.47
N PRO A 101 7.97 -9.56 16.55
CA PRO A 101 7.70 -9.14 17.92
C PRO A 101 8.18 -7.71 18.17
N LYS A 102 7.43 -7.00 19.03
CA LYS A 102 7.69 -5.61 19.42
C LYS A 102 7.93 -5.56 20.93
N MET A 103 8.54 -4.45 21.39
CA MET A 103 8.74 -4.21 22.83
C MET A 103 7.40 -4.16 23.60
N GLY A 104 6.33 -3.73 22.95
CA GLY A 104 4.98 -3.71 23.49
C GLY A 104 3.93 -3.72 22.39
N PHE A 105 2.65 -3.75 22.76
CA PHE A 105 1.52 -3.78 21.82
C PHE A 105 1.58 -4.97 20.84
N ASN A 106 2.01 -6.14 21.34
CA ASN A 106 2.16 -7.37 20.56
C ASN A 106 0.83 -7.96 20.05
N THR A 107 -0.32 -7.45 20.51
CA THR A 107 -1.63 -7.82 19.99
C THR A 107 -1.93 -7.21 18.62
N ALA A 108 -1.21 -6.17 18.20
CA ALA A 108 -1.30 -5.63 16.86
C ALA A 108 -0.31 -6.32 15.91
N ASP A 109 -0.81 -6.78 14.77
CA ASP A 109 -0.04 -7.40 13.69
C ASP A 109 0.50 -6.32 12.74
N ASN A 110 1.39 -5.46 13.25
CA ASN A 110 2.08 -4.50 12.39
C ASN A 110 2.81 -5.22 11.25
N GLY A 111 2.64 -4.71 10.04
CA GLY A 111 3.10 -5.40 8.84
C GLY A 111 4.05 -4.59 7.97
N PHE A 112 4.61 -5.29 7.00
CA PHE A 112 5.21 -4.70 5.81
C PHE A 112 4.30 -4.89 4.60
N LEU A 113 4.41 -3.98 3.63
CA LEU A 113 3.76 -4.11 2.33
C LEU A 113 4.71 -3.64 1.24
N GLY A 114 5.05 -4.55 0.33
CA GLY A 114 5.74 -4.27 -0.91
C GLY A 114 4.81 -4.51 -2.10
N ILE A 115 4.83 -3.59 -3.06
CA ILE A 115 3.96 -3.64 -4.24
C ILE A 115 4.81 -3.80 -5.51
N LEU A 116 4.55 -4.82 -6.30
CA LEU A 116 5.27 -5.14 -7.53
C LEU A 116 4.34 -4.97 -8.73
N HIS A 117 4.31 -3.76 -9.30
CA HIS A 117 3.52 -3.42 -10.49
C HIS A 117 2.05 -3.83 -10.35
N HIS A 118 1.39 -3.32 -9.31
CA HIS A 118 -0.03 -3.59 -9.08
C HIS A 118 -0.87 -2.55 -9.81
N HIS A 119 -1.75 -3.00 -10.71
CA HIS A 119 -2.63 -2.17 -11.52
C HIS A 119 -3.91 -1.88 -10.76
N MET A 120 -4.33 -0.62 -10.75
CA MET A 120 -5.55 -0.18 -10.09
C MET A 120 -6.37 0.69 -11.03
N LEU A 121 -7.65 0.33 -11.17
CA LEU A 121 -8.61 1.18 -11.84
C LEU A 121 -8.91 2.42 -10.98
N PRO A 122 -9.02 3.62 -11.56
CA PRO A 122 -9.54 4.80 -10.88
C PRO A 122 -10.94 4.48 -10.41
N GLY A 123 -11.22 4.72 -9.13
CA GLY A 123 -12.53 4.50 -8.56
C GLY A 123 -13.55 5.52 -9.04
N TYR A 124 -14.00 5.40 -10.30
CA TYR A 124 -15.22 6.00 -10.84
C TYR A 124 -15.75 5.12 -11.99
N SER A 125 -16.49 4.07 -11.63
CA SER A 125 -17.54 3.53 -12.50
C SER A 125 -18.86 4.10 -11.98
N GLU A 126 -19.57 4.87 -12.82
CA GLU A 126 -20.96 5.28 -12.56
C GLU A 126 -21.88 4.08 -12.30
#